data_AF-A0A5K1H617-F1
#
_entry.id   AF-A0A5K1H617-F1
#
_cell.length_a   1.000
_cell.length_b   1.000
_cell.length_c   1.000
_cell.angle_alpha   90.00
_cell.angle_beta   90.00
_cell.angle_gamma   90.00
#
_symmetry.space_group_name_H-M   'P 1'
#
loop_
_entity.id
_entity.type
_entity.pdbx_description
1 polymer ?
#
loop_
_entity_poly.entity_id
_entity_poly.type
_entity_poly.pdbx_seq_one_letter_code
_entity_poly.pdbx_strand_id
1 'polypeptide(L)' 'FGMAGKVSAKADVYSYGILLLEVFTGRKPTDEQFDGDSSLRQWVGEAFPVAISDVIDSHLFNESNTTPTENQLL' A
#
# COMPACT_ATOMS: atom_id res chain seq x y z
N PHE A 1 11.96 9.56 16.17
CA PHE A 1 11.06 8.72 16.99
C PHE A 1 11.48 7.27 16.87
N GLY A 2 12.51 6.88 17.62
CA GLY A 2 12.90 5.50 17.80
C GLY A 2 12.35 5.04 19.15
N MET A 3 11.18 4.41 19.15
CA MET A 3 10.63 3.79 20.35
C MET A 3 9.81 2.59 19.90
N ALA A 4 10.43 1.41 19.97
CA ALA A 4 9.83 0.09 19.85
C ALA A 4 8.60 0.05 18.92
N GLY A 5 8.78 0.44 17.66
CA GLY A 5 7.70 0.42 16.68
C GLY A 5 7.27 -1.02 16.48
N LYS A 6 6.01 -1.32 16.75
CA LYS A 6 5.40 -2.62 16.46
C LYS A 6 5.55 -2.88 14.96
N VAL A 7 6.63 -3.55 14.57
CA VAL A 7 6.88 -3.94 13.18
C VAL A 7 5.69 -4.79 12.79
N SER A 8 4.95 -4.29 11.80
CA SER A 8 3.69 -4.88 11.39
C SER A 8 3.75 -4.97 9.88
N ALA A 9 3.38 -6.12 9.34
CA ALA A 9 3.25 -6.30 7.90
C ALA A 9 2.42 -5.17 7.27
N LYS A 10 1.41 -4.63 7.99
CA LYS A 10 0.63 -3.48 7.51
C LYS A 10 1.44 -2.18 7.40
N ALA A 11 2.34 -1.92 8.36
CA ALA A 11 3.22 -0.76 8.32
C ALA A 11 4.28 -0.89 7.23
N ASP A 12 4.81 -2.09 7.04
CA ASP A 12 5.78 -2.39 5.97
C ASP A 12 5.13 -2.23 4.58
N VAL A 13 3.91 -2.77 4.39
CA VAL A 13 3.13 -2.61 3.15
C VAL A 13 2.82 -1.15 2.86
N TYR A 14 2.43 -0.37 3.87
CA TYR A 14 2.20 1.07 3.69
C TYR A 14 3.47 1.78 3.23
N SER A 15 4.59 1.54 3.92
CA SER A 15 5.87 2.18 3.62
C SER A 15 6.37 1.80 2.22
N TYR A 16 6.22 0.53 1.84
CA TYR A 16 6.53 0.06 0.50
C TYR A 16 5.67 0.75 -0.57
N GLY A 17 4.37 0.95 -0.30
CA GLY A 17 3.48 1.71 -1.19
C GLY A 17 3.97 3.14 -1.43
N ILE A 18 4.42 3.84 -0.38
CA ILE A 18 4.97 5.20 -0.53
C ILE A 18 6.26 5.19 -1.36
N LEU A 19 7.16 4.21 -1.14
CA LEU A 19 8.38 4.06 -1.95
C LEU A 19 8.08 3.81 -3.42
N LEU A 20 7.07 2.98 -3.74
CA LEU A 20 6.64 2.78 -5.12
C LEU A 20 6.15 4.08 -5.77
N LEU A 21 5.34 4.86 -5.05
CA LEU A 21 4.89 6.17 -5.52
C LEU A 21 6.07 7.13 -5.75
N GLU A 22 7.07 7.15 -4.86
CA GLU A 22 8.29 7.92 -5.02
C GLU A 22 9.07 7.51 -6.28
N VAL A 23 9.24 6.21 -6.53
CA VAL A 23 9.96 5.69 -7.72
C VAL A 23 9.22 6.04 -9.01
N PHE A 24 7.89 5.90 -9.06
CA PHE A 24 7.12 6.18 -10.26
C PHE A 24 6.99 7.67 -10.57
N THR A 25 6.89 8.51 -9.55
CA THR A 25 6.72 9.96 -9.71
C THR A 25 8.04 10.72 -9.75
N GLY A 26 9.12 10.12 -9.24
CA GLY A 26 10.41 10.78 -9.04
C GLY A 26 10.40 11.86 -7.95
N ARG A 27 9.37 11.90 -7.10
CA ARG A 27 9.17 12.92 -6.06
C ARG A 27 9.28 12.30 -4.68
N LYS A 28 9.95 12.99 -3.76
CA LYS A 28 10.09 12.48 -2.40
C LYS A 28 8.85 12.82 -1.61
N PRO A 29 8.35 11.92 -0.73
CA PRO A 29 7.24 12.25 0.17
C PRO A 29 7.57 13.38 1.15
N THR A 30 8.86 13.72 1.31
CA THR A 30 9.38 14.79 2.17
C THR A 30 9.73 16.07 1.42
N ASP A 31 9.43 16.17 0.11
CA ASP A 31 9.62 17.42 -0.62
C ASP A 31 8.77 18.53 0.00
N GLU A 32 9.25 19.78 -0.01
CA GLU A 32 8.55 20.94 0.59
C GLU A 32 7.13 21.13 0.03
N GLN A 33 6.88 20.70 -1.21
CA GLN A 33 5.56 20.71 -1.84
C GLN A 33 4.51 19.83 -1.11
N PHE A 34 4.97 18.91 -0.25
CA PHE A 34 4.13 18.01 0.53
C PHE A 34 4.15 18.29 2.03
N ASP A 35 4.78 19.40 2.45
CA ASP A 35 4.79 19.83 3.83
C ASP A 35 3.49 20.61 4.13
N GLY A 36 2.52 19.97 4.77
CA GLY A 36 1.20 20.56 5.11
C GLY A 36 0.00 19.73 4.65
N ASP A 37 -0.92 20.36 3.93
CA ASP A 37 -2.26 19.82 3.62
C ASP A 37 -2.31 18.83 2.44
N SER A 38 -1.22 18.65 1.69
CA SER A 38 -1.18 17.74 0.55
C SER A 38 -0.03 16.76 0.68
N SER A 39 -0.33 15.46 0.66
CA SER A 39 0.69 14.40 0.66
C SER A 39 0.96 13.89 -0.75
N LEU A 40 2.11 13.27 -0.99
CA LEU A 40 2.42 12.58 -2.25
C LEU A 40 1.30 11.62 -2.68
N ARG A 41 0.71 10.90 -1.71
CA ARG A 41 -0.43 10.00 -1.95
C ARG A 41 -1.66 10.74 -2.47
N GLN A 42 -1.97 11.89 -1.88
CA GLN A 42 -3.11 12.70 -2.30
C GLN A 42 -2.89 13.30 -3.69
N TRP A 43 -1.69 13.85 -3.94
CA TRP A 43 -1.33 14.39 -5.24
C TRP A 43 -1.43 13.35 -6.36
N VAL A 44 -0.94 12.12 -6.13
CA VAL A 44 -1.10 11.03 -7.09
C VAL A 44 -2.57 10.68 -7.31
N GLY A 45 -3.38 10.63 -6.24
CA GLY A 45 -4.82 10.34 -6.35
C GLY A 45 -5.59 11.41 -7.13
N GLU A 46 -5.18 12.67 -7.03
CA GLU A 46 -5.74 13.77 -7.82
C GLU A 46 -5.25 13.75 -9.28
N ALA A 47 -3.97 13.43 -9.51
CA ALA A 47 -3.37 13.38 -10.84
C ALA A 47 -3.83 12.16 -11.67
N PHE A 48 -4.17 11.07 -11.00
CA PHE A 48 -4.62 9.82 -11.62
C PHE A 48 -5.94 9.37 -10.99
N PRO A 49 -7.09 9.90 -11.45
CA PRO A 49 -8.41 9.47 -10.97
C PRO A 49 -8.78 8.05 -11.44
N VAL A 50 -7.85 7.32 -12.06
CA VAL A 50 -8.02 5.93 -12.46
C VAL A 50 -8.28 5.09 -11.22
N ALA A 51 -9.28 4.22 -11.29
CA ALA A 51 -9.51 3.26 -10.23
C ALA A 51 -8.32 2.31 -10.20
N ILE A 52 -7.55 2.32 -9.11
CA ILE A 52 -6.35 1.48 -8.96
C ILE A 52 -6.71 -0.02 -9.15
N SER A 53 -7.97 -0.40 -8.88
CA SER A 53 -8.54 -1.72 -9.20
C SER A 53 -8.44 -2.11 -10.68
N ASP A 54 -8.41 -1.15 -11.59
CA ASP A 54 -8.38 -1.39 -13.04
C ASP A 54 -6.95 -1.68 -13.54
N VAL A 55 -5.94 -1.34 -12.74
CA VAL A 55 -4.52 -1.49 -13.07
C VAL A 55 -3.87 -2.62 -12.27
N ILE A 56 -4.39 -2.92 -11.07
CA ILE A 56 -3.91 -4.05 -10.28
C ILE A 56 -4.32 -5.36 -10.96
N ASP A 57 -3.34 -6.23 -11.19
CA ASP A 57 -3.58 -7.57 -11.71
C ASP A 57 -4.55 -8.34 -10.80
N SER A 58 -5.64 -8.83 -11.39
CA SER A 58 -6.65 -9.66 -10.73
C SER A 58 -6.08 -10.87 -9.96
N HIS A 59 -4.93 -11.40 -10.38
CA HIS A 59 -4.25 -12.50 -9.68
C HIS A 59 -3.68 -12.10 -8.31
N LEU A 60 -3.44 -10.80 -8.07
CA LEU A 60 -2.99 -10.28 -6.78
C LEU A 60 -4.13 -10.17 -5.75
N PHE A 61 -5.40 -10.27 -6.19
CA PHE A 61 -6.58 -10.28 -5.32
C PHE A 61 -6.95 -11.67 -4.79
N ASN A 62 -6.13 -12.71 -5.02
CA ASN A 62 -6.43 -14.05 -4.53
C ASN A 62 -6.28 -14.12 -3.00
N GLU A 63 -7.34 -13.74 -2.29
CA GLU A 63 -7.59 -14.18 -0.93
C GLU A 63 -7.63 -15.71 -0.96
N SER A 64 -6.54 -16.35 -0.52
CA SER A 64 -6.53 -17.79 -0.30
C SER A 64 -7.57 -18.09 0.78
N ASN A 65 -8.79 -18.39 0.35
CA ASN A 65 -9.81 -19.03 1.16
C ASN A 65 -9.23 -20.35 1.67
N THR A 66 -8.51 -20.30 2.78
CA THR A 66 -8.25 -21.48 3.59
C THR A 66 -9.55 -21.78 4.30
N THR A 67 -10.50 -22.35 3.56
CA THR A 67 -11.52 -23.20 4.16
C THR A 67 -10.78 -24.28 4.95
N PRO A 68 -10.99 -24.43 6.27
CA PRO A 68 -10.56 -25.62 6.96
C PRO A 68 -11.31 -26.77 6.30
N THR A 69 -10.64 -27.53 5.44
CA THR A 69 -11.15 -28.81 4.97
C THR A 69 -11.36 -29.68 6.18
N GLU A 70 -12.63 -29.89 6.49
CA GLU A 70 -13.12 -31.00 7.27
C GLU A 70 -12.53 -32.28 6.67
N ASN A 71 -11.55 -32.86 7.33
CA ASN A 71 -11.18 -34.26 7.18
C ASN A 71 -11.54 -34.94 8.48
N GLN A 72 -12.65 -35.69 8.40
CA GLN A 72 -12.95 -36.82 9.27
C GLN A 72 -11.69 -37.64 9.52
N LEU A 73 -11.50 -38.06 10.78
CA LEU A 73 -11.04 -39.39 11.19
C LEU A 73 -11.06 -39.46 12.72
N LEU A 74 -12.25 -39.74 13.27
CA LEU A 74 -12.62 -40.73 14.32
C LEU A 74 -14.01 -40.41 14.87
#